data_AF-A0A0K2TU27-F1
#
_entry.id   AF-A0A0K2TU27-F1
#
_cell.length_a   1.000
_cell.length_b   1.000
_cell.length_c   1.000
_cell.angle_alpha   90.00
_cell.angle_beta   90.00
_cell.angle_gamma   90.00
#
_symmetry.space_group_name_H-M   'P 1'
#
loop_
_entity.id
_entity.type
_entity.pdbx_description
1 polymer ?
#
loop_
_entity_poly.entity_id
_entity_poly.type
_entity_poly.pdbx_seq_one_letter_code
_entity_poly.pdbx_strand_id
1 'polypeptide(L)'
;MSNPPPDSLEESNEIMKTTAFFVEGIALLLVGIIGIVGNMAAVCVFSRQKVQRNFHCLMMALALFDMSYILVSILVFSLPQFSENYHTSAGYFYLLPWALPILQIGITGSIYCTVAITIERYFTVCHPFYRVSHSWPAAYYLTPICIFTLFYNIPKFFELTTKVPDEILSETDNSSLQVVDYDTEIVIPNDPNAYGINPTKLRLNPYYVQIYCMWLNFILMGIGPFLLLVILNSLTLRKLTTMAQETNFNFRTCHNGQSSNVHSYKRKEIILAKVSLAIVFVFFICHSVKWIPNIYELIQV
;
A
#
# COMPACT_ATOMS: atom_id res chain seq x y z
N MET A 1 -13.28 -30.65 19.80
CA MET A 1 -14.07 -29.65 19.08
C MET A 1 -15.01 -30.40 18.14
N SER A 2 -16.32 -30.25 18.30
CA SER A 2 -17.31 -30.79 17.35
C SER A 2 -17.28 -29.94 16.07
N ASN A 3 -17.14 -30.57 14.91
CA ASN A 3 -17.25 -29.88 13.63
C ASN A 3 -18.59 -29.13 13.57
N PRO A 4 -18.60 -27.88 13.08
CA PRO A 4 -19.83 -27.10 12.94
C PRO A 4 -20.82 -27.82 12.01
N PRO A 5 -22.14 -27.68 12.22
CA PRO A 5 -23.14 -28.32 11.37
C PRO A 5 -22.98 -27.86 9.92
N PRO A 6 -23.18 -28.75 8.92
CA PRO A 6 -22.92 -28.47 7.51
C PRO A 6 -23.64 -27.21 6.99
N ASP A 7 -24.85 -26.95 7.47
CA ASP A 7 -25.64 -25.76 7.12
C ASP A 7 -24.94 -24.44 7.48
N SER A 8 -24.17 -24.42 8.58
CA SER A 8 -23.44 -23.21 9.02
C SER A 8 -22.19 -22.90 8.18
N LEU A 9 -21.59 -23.91 7.56
CA LEU A 9 -20.45 -23.75 6.65
C LEU A 9 -20.91 -23.23 5.28
N GLU A 10 -22.04 -23.73 4.78
CA GLU A 10 -22.63 -23.27 3.52
C GLU A 10 -23.10 -21.81 3.61
N GLU A 11 -23.77 -21.45 4.71
CA GLU A 11 -24.16 -20.06 4.99
C GLU A 11 -22.94 -19.12 5.07
N SER A 12 -21.87 -19.55 5.76
CA SER A 12 -20.62 -18.77 5.86
C SER A 12 -19.95 -18.55 4.50
N ASN A 13 -19.94 -19.57 3.64
CA ASN A 13 -19.36 -19.49 2.30
C ASN A 13 -20.14 -18.56 1.37
N GLU A 14 -21.47 -18.58 1.44
CA GLU A 14 -22.31 -17.69 0.63
C GLU A 14 -22.19 -16.22 1.08
N ILE A 15 -22.10 -15.97 2.39
CA ILE A 15 -21.81 -14.63 2.93
C ILE A 15 -20.44 -14.14 2.46
N MET A 16 -19.42 -14.99 2.50
CA MET A 16 -18.06 -14.64 2.07
C MET A 16 -17.99 -14.30 0.58
N LYS A 17 -18.57 -15.13 -0.29
CA LYS A 17 -18.64 -14.85 -1.74
C LYS A 17 -19.37 -13.56 -2.05
N THR A 18 -20.53 -13.36 -1.41
CA THR A 18 -21.32 -12.12 -1.58
C THR A 18 -20.52 -10.90 -1.14
N THR A 19 -19.84 -11.00 0.00
CA THR A 19 -19.00 -9.92 0.54
C THR A 19 -17.82 -9.62 -0.40
N ALA A 20 -17.12 -10.64 -0.88
CA ALA A 20 -16.02 -10.49 -1.82
C ALA A 20 -16.48 -9.82 -3.12
N PHE A 21 -17.63 -10.22 -3.66
CA PHE A 21 -18.18 -9.60 -4.88
C PHE A 21 -18.46 -8.09 -4.70
N PHE A 22 -19.11 -7.69 -3.60
CA PHE A 22 -19.40 -6.28 -3.35
C PHE A 22 -18.15 -5.46 -3.01
N VAL A 23 -17.24 -6.00 -2.20
CA VAL A 23 -16.06 -5.28 -1.70
C VAL A 23 -14.91 -5.32 -2.71
N GLU A 24 -14.46 -6.51 -3.11
CA GLU A 24 -13.32 -6.71 -4.01
C GLU A 24 -13.72 -6.50 -5.48
N GLY A 25 -14.96 -6.82 -5.84
CA GLY A 25 -15.49 -6.58 -7.19
C GLY A 25 -15.87 -5.11 -7.37
N ILE A 26 -17.03 -4.72 -6.84
CA ILE A 26 -17.66 -3.42 -7.14
C ILE A 26 -16.93 -2.25 -6.46
N ALA A 27 -16.75 -2.29 -5.14
CA ALA A 27 -16.20 -1.15 -4.41
C ALA A 27 -14.74 -0.86 -4.82
N LEU A 28 -13.91 -1.90 -4.92
CA LEU A 28 -12.53 -1.76 -5.39
C LEU A 28 -12.45 -1.20 -6.82
N LEU A 29 -13.32 -1.64 -7.73
CA LEU A 29 -13.36 -1.12 -9.10
C LEU A 29 -13.72 0.37 -9.14
N LEU A 30 -14.76 0.78 -8.40
CA LEU A 30 -15.19 2.17 -8.35
C LEU A 30 -14.09 3.08 -7.77
N VAL A 31 -13.51 2.68 -6.64
CA VAL A 31 -12.38 3.40 -6.03
C VAL A 31 -11.18 3.40 -6.97
N GLY A 32 -10.93 2.29 -7.67
CA GLY A 32 -9.85 2.15 -8.64
C GLY A 32 -9.99 3.09 -9.83
N ILE A 33 -11.18 3.22 -10.42
CA ILE A 33 -11.45 4.16 -11.52
C ILE A 33 -11.21 5.60 -11.07
N ILE A 34 -11.78 5.98 -9.91
CA ILE A 34 -11.58 7.33 -9.33
C ILE A 34 -10.10 7.58 -9.06
N GLY A 35 -9.41 6.60 -8.49
CA GLY A 35 -7.98 6.68 -8.18
C GLY A 35 -7.11 6.79 -9.42
N ILE A 36 -7.42 6.06 -10.50
CA ILE A 36 -6.71 6.17 -11.78
C ILE A 36 -6.84 7.56 -12.37
N VAL A 37 -8.09 8.07 -12.46
CA VAL A 37 -8.35 9.41 -12.98
C VAL A 37 -7.68 10.48 -12.13
N GLY A 38 -7.78 10.36 -10.80
CA GLY A 38 -7.18 11.30 -9.85
C GLY A 38 -5.66 11.34 -9.92
N ASN A 39 -4.99 10.18 -9.93
CA ASN A 39 -3.53 10.11 -10.01
C ASN A 39 -3.02 10.53 -11.40
N MET A 40 -3.72 10.18 -12.47
CA MET A 40 -3.37 10.67 -13.82
C MET A 40 -3.44 12.21 -13.88
N ALA A 41 -4.52 12.80 -13.35
CA ALA A 41 -4.65 14.25 -13.26
C ALA A 41 -3.53 14.87 -12.41
N ALA A 42 -3.14 14.23 -11.29
CA ALA A 42 -2.03 14.66 -10.45
C ALA A 42 -0.71 14.69 -11.24
N VAL A 43 -0.38 13.63 -12.00
CA VAL A 43 0.81 13.61 -12.86
C VAL A 43 0.76 14.73 -13.89
N CYS A 44 -0.36 14.91 -14.58
CA CYS A 44 -0.51 15.99 -15.57
C CYS A 44 -0.33 17.38 -14.95
N VAL A 45 -0.91 17.64 -13.78
CA VAL A 45 -0.81 18.94 -13.09
C VAL A 45 0.62 19.19 -12.58
N PHE A 46 1.23 18.21 -11.92
CA PHE A 46 2.56 18.36 -11.32
C PHE A 46 3.68 18.41 -12.35
N SER A 47 3.53 17.76 -13.51
CA SER A 47 4.51 17.84 -14.61
C SER A 47 4.70 19.27 -15.15
N ARG A 48 3.70 20.14 -14.95
CA ARG A 48 3.72 21.54 -15.41
C ARG A 48 4.31 22.51 -14.37
N GLN A 49 4.52 22.08 -13.14
CA GLN A 49 4.96 22.96 -12.05
C GLN A 49 6.48 23.14 -12.05
N LYS A 50 6.93 24.40 -12.13
CA LYS A 50 8.36 24.76 -12.14
C LYS A 50 8.89 25.21 -10.78
N VAL A 51 8.01 25.69 -9.90
CA VAL A 51 8.34 26.09 -8.52
C VAL A 51 8.35 24.85 -7.64
N GLN A 52 9.31 24.70 -6.72
CA GLN A 52 9.43 23.50 -5.87
C GLN A 52 9.49 22.17 -6.67
N ARG A 53 10.33 22.15 -7.71
CA ARG A 53 10.48 21.00 -8.63
C ARG A 53 10.66 19.64 -7.93
N ASN A 54 11.44 19.58 -6.84
CA ASN A 54 11.66 18.34 -6.11
C ASN A 54 10.39 17.80 -5.47
N PHE A 55 9.63 18.67 -4.80
CA PHE A 55 8.34 18.34 -4.20
C PHE A 55 7.37 17.78 -5.24
N HIS A 56 7.23 18.47 -6.39
CA HIS A 56 6.35 18.00 -7.46
C HIS A 56 6.82 16.70 -8.10
N CYS A 57 8.14 16.48 -8.24
CA CYS A 57 8.68 15.22 -8.73
C CYS A 57 8.36 14.05 -7.79
N LEU A 58 8.46 14.25 -6.48
CA LEU A 58 8.06 13.26 -5.49
C LEU A 58 6.54 12.97 -5.52
N MET A 59 5.72 14.01 -5.68
CA MET A 59 4.26 13.85 -5.83
C MET A 59 3.89 13.10 -7.11
N MET A 60 4.61 13.32 -8.22
CA MET A 60 4.42 12.53 -9.44
C MET A 60 4.83 11.06 -9.24
N ALA A 61 5.95 10.80 -8.57
CA ALA A 61 6.37 9.44 -8.27
C ALA A 61 5.35 8.70 -7.37
N LEU A 62 4.82 9.39 -6.35
CA LEU A 62 3.72 8.87 -5.53
C LEU A 62 2.51 8.48 -6.39
N ALA A 63 2.07 9.36 -7.28
CA ALA A 63 0.96 9.08 -8.18
C ALA A 63 1.23 7.89 -9.12
N LEU A 64 2.48 7.67 -9.55
CA LEU A 64 2.85 6.52 -10.37
C LEU A 64 2.81 5.20 -9.58
N PHE A 65 3.27 5.20 -8.32
CA PHE A 65 3.15 4.02 -7.44
C PHE A 65 1.69 3.71 -7.10
N ASP A 66 0.86 4.73 -6.86
CA ASP A 66 -0.57 4.54 -6.61
C ASP A 66 -1.29 3.99 -7.87
N MET A 67 -0.93 4.48 -9.06
CA MET A 67 -1.44 3.97 -10.33
C MET A 67 -1.07 2.50 -10.56
N SER A 68 0.19 2.12 -10.32
CA SER A 68 0.63 0.73 -10.49
C SER A 68 -0.06 -0.19 -9.48
N TYR A 69 -0.18 0.24 -8.22
CA TYR A 69 -0.94 -0.47 -7.19
C TYR A 69 -2.39 -0.71 -7.60
N ILE A 70 -3.10 0.35 -8.03
CA ILE A 70 -4.52 0.26 -8.40
C ILE A 70 -4.70 -0.66 -9.61
N LEU A 71 -3.88 -0.51 -10.65
CA LEU A 71 -3.98 -1.32 -11.86
C LEU A 71 -3.82 -2.81 -11.52
N VAL A 72 -2.79 -3.15 -10.74
CA VAL A 72 -2.54 -4.53 -10.33
C VAL A 72 -3.64 -5.04 -9.41
N SER A 73 -4.17 -4.21 -8.50
CA SER A 73 -5.28 -4.57 -7.62
C SER A 73 -6.55 -4.90 -8.40
N ILE A 74 -6.86 -4.14 -9.45
CA ILE A 74 -8.02 -4.43 -10.32
C ILE A 74 -7.82 -5.77 -11.04
N LEU A 75 -6.62 -6.02 -11.59
CA LEU A 75 -6.31 -7.28 -12.27
C LEU A 75 -6.41 -8.48 -11.34
N VAL A 76 -5.90 -8.36 -10.11
CA VAL A 76 -5.80 -9.47 -9.16
C VAL A 76 -7.09 -9.72 -8.39
N PHE A 77 -7.80 -8.67 -7.96
CA PHE A 77 -8.93 -8.81 -7.04
C PHE A 77 -10.29 -8.51 -7.68
N SER A 78 -10.37 -7.50 -8.56
CA SER A 78 -11.67 -7.06 -9.08
C SER A 78 -12.12 -7.86 -10.32
N LEU A 79 -11.24 -8.04 -11.30
CA LEU A 79 -11.58 -8.78 -12.53
C LEU A 79 -12.07 -10.21 -12.29
N PRO A 80 -11.48 -11.01 -11.38
CA PRO A 80 -11.97 -12.36 -11.12
C PRO A 80 -13.41 -12.42 -10.62
N GLN A 81 -13.89 -11.37 -9.93
CA GLN A 81 -15.26 -11.30 -9.41
C GLN A 81 -16.30 -11.11 -10.53
N PHE A 82 -15.90 -10.60 -11.69
CA PHE A 82 -16.80 -10.35 -12.83
C PHE A 82 -16.70 -11.40 -13.94
N SER A 83 -15.64 -12.22 -13.94
CA SER A 83 -15.41 -13.21 -14.99
C SER A 83 -14.86 -14.50 -14.38
N GLU A 84 -15.75 -15.49 -14.25
CA GLU A 84 -15.38 -16.83 -13.81
C GLU A 84 -14.36 -17.49 -14.77
N ASN A 85 -14.50 -17.22 -16.07
CA ASN A 85 -13.52 -17.66 -17.08
C ASN A 85 -12.12 -17.08 -16.83
N TYR A 86 -12.03 -15.83 -16.35
CA TYR A 86 -10.75 -15.23 -15.98
C TYR A 86 -10.22 -15.85 -14.69
N HIS A 87 -11.06 -15.97 -13.66
CA HIS A 87 -10.69 -16.54 -12.35
C HIS A 87 -10.19 -17.98 -12.43
N THR A 88 -10.72 -18.78 -13.36
CA THR A 88 -10.32 -20.18 -13.58
C THR A 88 -9.22 -20.34 -14.63
N SER A 89 -8.82 -19.26 -15.31
CA SER A 89 -7.83 -19.32 -16.38
C SER A 89 -6.42 -19.60 -15.87
N ALA A 90 -5.65 -20.37 -16.65
CA ALA A 90 -4.21 -20.55 -16.41
C ALA A 90 -3.48 -19.21 -16.30
N GLY A 91 -3.84 -18.24 -17.15
CA GLY A 91 -3.22 -16.91 -17.18
C GLY A 91 -3.34 -16.16 -15.86
N TYR A 92 -4.49 -16.25 -15.19
CA TYR A 92 -4.69 -15.66 -13.86
C TYR A 92 -3.77 -16.30 -12.81
N PHE A 93 -3.72 -17.63 -12.75
CA PHE A 93 -2.88 -18.33 -11.77
C PHE A 93 -1.36 -18.19 -12.03
N TYR A 94 -0.93 -18.00 -13.29
CA TYR A 94 0.45 -17.63 -13.61
C TYR A 94 0.78 -16.17 -13.28
N LEU A 95 -0.21 -15.28 -13.32
CA LEU A 95 -0.04 -13.86 -13.02
C LEU A 95 0.16 -13.62 -11.51
N LEU A 96 -0.54 -14.36 -10.65
CA LEU A 96 -0.59 -14.10 -9.20
C LEU A 96 0.77 -14.07 -8.48
N PRO A 97 1.70 -15.04 -8.67
CA PRO A 97 3.01 -15.00 -8.03
C PRO A 97 3.85 -13.76 -8.36
N TRP A 98 3.57 -13.10 -9.49
CA TRP A 98 4.25 -11.88 -9.92
C TRP A 98 3.48 -10.62 -9.53
N ALA A 99 2.16 -10.63 -9.69
CA ALA A 99 1.30 -9.49 -9.45
C ALA A 99 1.21 -9.15 -7.95
N LEU A 100 1.14 -10.13 -7.06
CA LEU A 100 1.06 -9.89 -5.61
C LEU A 100 2.31 -9.16 -5.06
N PRO A 101 3.55 -9.56 -5.41
CA PRO A 101 4.74 -8.77 -5.06
C PRO A 101 4.76 -7.36 -5.66
N ILE A 102 4.34 -7.19 -6.92
CA ILE A 102 4.28 -5.86 -7.56
C ILE A 102 3.30 -4.95 -6.82
N LEU A 103 2.17 -5.49 -6.38
CA LEU A 103 1.20 -4.79 -5.56
C LEU A 103 1.84 -4.31 -4.25
N GLN A 104 2.66 -5.16 -3.60
CA GLN A 104 3.39 -4.78 -2.39
C GLN A 104 4.46 -3.72 -2.65
N ILE A 105 5.19 -3.80 -3.77
CA ILE A 105 6.12 -2.75 -4.22
C ILE A 105 5.38 -1.41 -4.39
N GLY A 106 4.18 -1.42 -4.98
CA GLY A 106 3.32 -0.25 -5.12
C GLY A 106 3.01 0.41 -3.77
N ILE A 107 2.49 -0.37 -2.81
CA ILE A 107 2.19 0.12 -1.46
C ILE A 107 3.46 0.64 -0.77
N THR A 108 4.56 -0.12 -0.77
CA THR A 108 5.83 0.32 -0.16
C THR A 108 6.29 1.63 -0.80
N GLY A 109 6.25 1.72 -2.12
CA GLY A 109 6.66 2.90 -2.88
C GLY A 109 5.87 4.14 -2.46
N SER A 110 4.55 4.03 -2.36
CA SER A 110 3.68 5.13 -1.94
C SER A 110 3.94 5.59 -0.50
N ILE A 111 4.16 4.65 0.44
CA ILE A 111 4.47 4.98 1.84
C ILE A 111 5.77 5.80 1.92
N TYR A 112 6.84 5.31 1.31
CA TYR A 112 8.15 5.95 1.41
C TYR A 112 8.26 7.22 0.56
N CYS A 113 7.52 7.32 -0.56
CA CYS A 113 7.34 8.60 -1.27
C CYS A 113 6.65 9.64 -0.38
N THR A 114 5.61 9.24 0.36
CA THR A 114 4.93 10.14 1.31
C THR A 114 5.89 10.63 2.41
N VAL A 115 6.71 9.74 2.97
CA VAL A 115 7.76 10.12 3.94
C VAL A 115 8.73 11.12 3.29
N ALA A 116 9.23 10.84 2.09
CA ALA A 116 10.15 11.75 1.39
C ALA A 116 9.54 13.13 1.11
N ILE A 117 8.26 13.19 0.75
CA ILE A 117 7.51 14.45 0.58
C ILE A 117 7.51 15.25 1.87
N THR A 118 7.27 14.61 3.02
CA THR A 118 7.31 15.30 4.32
C THR A 118 8.70 15.76 4.72
N ILE A 119 9.75 14.99 4.38
CA ILE A 119 11.15 15.37 4.60
C ILE A 119 11.50 16.60 3.75
N GLU A 120 11.22 16.57 2.44
CA GLU A 120 11.46 17.70 1.53
C GLU A 120 10.75 18.97 2.01
N ARG A 121 9.50 18.81 2.47
CA ARG A 121 8.70 19.89 3.03
C ARG A 121 9.30 20.43 4.34
N TYR A 122 9.75 19.54 5.24
CA TYR A 122 10.40 19.92 6.48
C TYR A 122 11.67 20.75 6.22
N PHE A 123 12.54 20.31 5.30
CA PHE A 123 13.72 21.08 4.94
C PHE A 123 13.38 22.43 4.31
N THR A 124 12.40 22.47 3.41
CA THR A 124 11.96 23.72 2.75
C THR A 124 11.42 24.74 3.75
N VAL A 125 10.68 24.31 4.77
CA VAL A 125 10.04 25.20 5.75
C VAL A 125 10.95 25.53 6.95
N CYS A 126 11.56 24.51 7.55
CA CYS A 126 12.31 24.66 8.79
C CYS A 126 13.76 25.11 8.56
N HIS A 127 14.35 24.75 7.41
CA HIS A 127 15.76 24.99 7.09
C HIS A 127 15.93 25.60 5.68
N PRO A 128 15.31 26.77 5.40
CA PRO A 128 15.29 27.34 4.05
C PRO A 128 16.69 27.66 3.51
N PHE A 129 17.62 28.13 4.36
CA PHE A 129 19.00 28.44 3.97
C PHE A 129 19.82 27.20 3.62
N TYR A 130 19.63 26.10 4.36
CA TYR A 130 20.28 24.82 4.06
C TYR A 130 19.84 24.29 2.69
N ARG A 131 18.52 24.33 2.43
CA ARG A 131 17.93 23.89 1.16
C ARG A 131 18.37 24.74 -0.04
N VAL A 132 18.50 26.06 0.13
CA VAL A 132 19.02 26.94 -0.93
C VAL A 132 20.50 26.67 -1.20
N SER A 133 21.29 26.36 -0.16
CA SER A 133 22.71 26.03 -0.30
C SER A 133 22.95 24.63 -0.88
N HIS A 134 22.03 23.68 -0.65
CA HIS A 134 22.16 22.28 -1.08
C HIS A 134 20.99 21.92 -2.02
N SER A 135 21.14 22.24 -3.31
CA SER A 135 20.14 21.95 -4.35
C SER A 135 20.19 20.48 -4.77
N TRP A 136 19.82 19.56 -3.88
CA TRP A 136 19.78 18.13 -4.20
C TRP A 136 18.66 17.84 -5.20
N PRO A 137 18.93 17.13 -6.32
CA PRO A 137 17.87 16.74 -7.23
C PRO A 137 16.96 15.68 -6.60
N ALA A 138 15.69 15.66 -7.02
CA ALA A 138 14.69 14.68 -6.58
C ALA A 138 15.16 13.21 -6.67
N ALA A 139 16.06 12.91 -7.61
CA ALA A 139 16.68 11.59 -7.76
C ALA A 139 17.36 11.09 -6.47
N TYR A 140 17.94 11.96 -5.64
CA TYR A 140 18.55 11.53 -4.36
C TYR A 140 17.52 10.98 -3.37
N TYR A 141 16.27 11.43 -3.47
CA TYR A 141 15.18 10.87 -2.66
C TYR A 141 14.61 9.62 -3.33
N LEU A 142 14.40 9.64 -4.65
CA LEU A 142 13.74 8.55 -5.36
C LEU A 142 14.60 7.29 -5.51
N THR A 143 15.90 7.42 -5.78
CA THR A 143 16.80 6.27 -5.94
C THR A 143 16.79 5.34 -4.73
N PRO A 144 17.00 5.80 -3.47
CA PRO A 144 16.95 4.90 -2.32
C PRO A 144 15.55 4.33 -2.08
N ILE A 145 14.47 5.05 -2.42
CA ILE A 145 13.10 4.52 -2.32
C ILE A 145 12.90 3.37 -3.31
N CYS A 146 13.24 3.57 -4.58
CA CYS A 146 13.12 2.53 -5.60
C CYS A 146 13.96 1.29 -5.25
N ILE A 147 15.19 1.49 -4.77
CA ILE A 147 16.05 0.41 -4.30
C ILE A 147 15.37 -0.31 -3.12
N PHE A 148 15.03 0.41 -2.06
CA PHE A 148 14.44 -0.18 -0.86
C PHE A 148 13.15 -0.95 -1.16
N THR A 149 12.24 -0.37 -1.95
CA THR A 149 10.95 -0.98 -2.30
C THR A 149 11.11 -2.27 -3.08
N LEU A 150 12.06 -2.33 -4.01
CA LEU A 150 12.38 -3.57 -4.73
C LEU A 150 12.99 -4.57 -3.76
N PHE A 151 14.11 -4.24 -3.12
CA PHE A 151 14.86 -5.17 -2.27
C PHE A 151 14.03 -5.75 -1.12
N TYR A 152 13.24 -4.91 -0.45
CA TYR A 152 12.37 -5.35 0.65
C TYR A 152 11.31 -6.36 0.19
N ASN A 153 10.81 -6.23 -1.05
CA ASN A 153 9.75 -7.09 -1.58
C ASN A 153 10.26 -8.25 -2.46
N ILE A 154 11.57 -8.37 -2.73
CA ILE A 154 12.16 -9.49 -3.48
C ILE A 154 11.71 -10.86 -2.93
N PRO A 155 11.74 -11.13 -1.61
CA PRO A 155 11.35 -12.44 -1.08
C PRO A 155 9.92 -12.84 -1.44
N LYS A 156 9.02 -11.86 -1.65
CA LYS A 156 7.60 -12.10 -1.97
C LYS A 156 7.40 -12.81 -3.30
N PHE A 157 8.28 -12.57 -4.28
CA PHE A 157 8.25 -13.26 -5.57
C PHE A 157 8.46 -14.77 -5.45
N PHE A 158 9.00 -15.23 -4.32
CA PHE A 158 9.27 -16.64 -4.05
C PHE A 158 8.31 -17.23 -3.01
N GLU A 159 7.27 -16.49 -2.58
CA GLU A 159 6.29 -16.99 -1.58
C GLU A 159 5.29 -17.99 -2.19
N LEU A 160 4.96 -17.87 -3.48
CA LEU A 160 3.87 -18.59 -4.14
C LEU A 160 4.31 -19.25 -5.45
N THR A 161 3.77 -20.43 -5.76
CA THR A 161 3.93 -21.11 -7.06
C THR A 161 2.60 -21.55 -7.63
N THR A 162 2.46 -21.51 -8.95
CA THR A 162 1.26 -22.00 -9.66
C THR A 162 1.23 -23.53 -9.64
N LYS A 163 0.11 -24.11 -9.21
CA LYS A 163 -0.20 -25.54 -9.40
C LYS A 163 -0.77 -25.70 -10.81
N VAL A 164 -0.15 -26.57 -11.60
CA VAL A 164 -0.66 -26.99 -12.91
C VAL A 164 -1.43 -28.30 -12.69
N PRO A 165 -2.61 -28.47 -13.32
CA PRO A 165 -3.29 -29.75 -13.40
C PRO A 165 -2.32 -30.82 -13.92
N ASP A 166 -2.08 -31.88 -13.16
CA ASP A 166 -1.30 -33.01 -13.68
C ASP A 166 -2.13 -33.63 -14.82
N GLU A 167 -1.63 -33.58 -16.06
CA GLU A 167 -2.09 -34.53 -17.07
C GLU A 167 -1.79 -35.91 -16.51
N ILE A 168 -2.81 -36.74 -16.32
CA ILE A 168 -2.69 -38.11 -15.84
C ILE A 168 -1.69 -38.85 -16.74
N LEU A 169 -0.42 -38.90 -16.35
CA LEU A 169 0.44 -40.02 -16.69
C LEU A 169 -0.08 -41.16 -15.83
N SER A 170 -0.95 -41.95 -16.45
CA SER A 170 -1.41 -43.22 -15.90
C SER A 170 -0.17 -44.07 -15.65
N GLU A 171 0.29 -44.15 -14.41
CA GLU A 171 1.04 -45.32 -13.97
C GLU A 171 0.78 -45.56 -12.48
N THR A 172 0.09 -46.67 -12.26
CA THR A 172 -0.21 -47.37 -11.03
C THR A 172 0.94 -47.31 -10.04
N ASP A 173 0.69 -46.82 -8.82
CA ASP A 173 1.18 -47.54 -7.65
C ASP A 173 0.32 -47.29 -6.41
N ASN A 174 -0.19 -48.39 -5.89
CA ASN A 174 -1.10 -48.46 -4.77
C ASN A 174 -0.26 -48.41 -3.49
N SER A 175 -0.12 -47.26 -2.85
CA SER A 175 0.33 -47.20 -1.46
C SER A 175 -0.15 -45.92 -0.79
N SER A 176 -1.21 -46.10 -0.02
CA SER A 176 -1.81 -45.16 0.91
C SER A 176 -0.80 -44.58 1.89
N LEU A 177 -0.70 -43.24 1.92
CA LEU A 177 -0.51 -42.52 3.17
C LEU A 177 -1.28 -41.19 3.08
N GLN A 178 -2.45 -41.15 3.71
CA GLN A 178 -3.19 -39.91 3.93
C GLN A 178 -2.39 -39.04 4.88
N VAL A 179 -1.87 -37.92 4.37
CA VAL A 179 -1.48 -36.79 5.22
C VAL A 179 -2.62 -35.79 5.14
N VAL A 180 -3.48 -35.85 6.14
CA VAL A 180 -4.34 -34.74 6.53
C VAL A 180 -3.42 -33.73 7.21
N ASP A 181 -3.31 -32.51 6.69
CA ASP A 181 -2.98 -31.37 7.54
C ASP A 181 -3.61 -30.07 7.04
N TYR A 182 -4.01 -29.26 8.03
CA TYR A 182 -4.96 -28.15 8.03
C TYR A 182 -4.36 -26.82 7.53
N ASP A 183 -5.26 -25.90 7.15
CA ASP A 183 -5.13 -24.44 7.12
C ASP A 183 -4.30 -23.75 6.01
N THR A 184 -4.94 -23.60 4.83
CA THR A 184 -5.15 -22.28 4.19
C THR A 184 -6.30 -22.42 3.18
N GLU A 185 -7.54 -22.10 3.58
CA GLU A 185 -8.69 -22.07 2.67
C GLU A 185 -8.59 -20.87 1.70
N ILE A 186 -7.80 -21.03 0.65
CA ILE A 186 -8.19 -20.51 -0.67
C ILE A 186 -9.02 -21.63 -1.26
N VAL A 187 -10.28 -21.36 -1.61
CA VAL A 187 -11.23 -22.31 -2.19
C VAL A 187 -10.54 -23.09 -3.31
N ILE A 188 -10.12 -24.32 -3.03
CA ILE A 188 -9.71 -25.29 -4.04
C ILE A 188 -11.02 -25.94 -4.48
N PRO A 189 -11.48 -25.73 -5.73
CA PRO A 189 -12.46 -26.63 -6.30
C PRO A 189 -11.87 -28.03 -6.16
N ASN A 190 -12.62 -28.98 -5.59
CA ASN A 190 -12.22 -30.38 -5.40
C ASN A 190 -11.93 -31.14 -6.71
N ASP A 191 -11.65 -30.42 -7.80
CA ASP A 191 -11.18 -30.93 -9.07
C ASP A 191 -9.64 -30.99 -9.04
N PRO A 192 -9.03 -32.20 -9.00
CA PRO A 192 -7.58 -32.35 -9.11
C PRO A 192 -7.02 -31.77 -10.42
N ASN A 193 -7.90 -31.48 -11.40
CA ASN A 193 -7.55 -30.90 -12.69
C ASN A 193 -7.70 -29.37 -12.77
N ALA A 194 -7.90 -28.67 -11.66
CA ALA A 194 -7.99 -27.21 -11.63
C ALA A 194 -6.63 -26.55 -11.36
N TYR A 195 -6.39 -25.40 -12.02
CA TYR A 195 -5.26 -24.52 -11.69
C TYR A 195 -5.41 -23.98 -10.26
N GLY A 196 -4.29 -23.80 -9.57
CA GLY A 196 -4.29 -23.31 -8.18
C GLY A 196 -3.01 -22.57 -7.81
N ILE A 197 -2.92 -22.10 -6.57
CA ILE A 197 -1.71 -21.52 -5.99
C ILE A 197 -1.29 -22.37 -4.79
N ASN A 198 -0.02 -22.70 -4.71
CA ASN A 198 0.56 -23.38 -3.56
C ASN A 198 1.61 -22.48 -2.88
N PRO A 199 1.67 -22.44 -1.55
CA PRO A 199 2.76 -21.79 -0.82
C PRO A 199 4.07 -22.55 -1.03
N THR A 200 5.19 -21.82 -1.11
CA THR A 200 6.52 -22.45 -1.22
C THR A 200 7.09 -22.81 0.16
N LYS A 201 8.21 -23.54 0.16
CA LYS A 201 9.02 -23.80 1.37
C LYS A 201 9.44 -22.53 2.11
N LEU A 202 9.52 -21.39 1.40
CA LEU A 202 9.83 -20.10 2.02
C LEU A 202 8.64 -19.60 2.85
N ARG A 203 7.43 -19.60 2.28
CA ARG A 203 6.22 -19.14 2.97
C ARG A 203 5.83 -20.04 4.14
N LEU A 204 6.12 -21.34 4.05
CA LEU A 204 5.87 -22.31 5.14
C LEU A 204 6.92 -22.26 6.27
N ASN A 205 8.01 -21.52 6.11
CA ASN A 205 9.02 -21.42 7.16
C ASN A 205 8.54 -20.50 8.29
N PRO A 206 8.39 -20.99 9.53
CA PRO A 206 7.84 -20.20 10.64
C PRO A 206 8.72 -18.98 10.98
N TYR A 207 10.04 -19.09 10.87
CA TYR A 207 10.95 -17.97 11.09
C TYR A 207 10.79 -16.89 10.03
N TYR A 208 10.52 -17.28 8.78
CA TYR A 208 10.25 -16.32 7.71
C TYR A 208 8.95 -15.56 7.98
N VAL A 209 7.86 -16.27 8.29
CA VAL A 209 6.57 -15.63 8.60
C VAL A 209 6.69 -14.69 9.80
N GLN A 210 7.28 -15.16 10.90
CA GLN A 210 7.40 -14.37 12.11
C GLN A 210 8.32 -13.15 11.92
N ILE A 211 9.51 -13.31 11.35
CA ILE A 211 10.47 -12.20 11.25
C ILE A 211 10.08 -11.27 10.10
N TYR A 212 9.87 -11.80 8.90
CA TYR A 212 9.67 -11.00 7.70
C TYR A 212 8.22 -10.55 7.54
N CYS A 213 7.26 -11.48 7.53
CA CYS A 213 5.87 -11.14 7.26
C CYS A 213 5.23 -10.36 8.42
N MET A 214 5.64 -10.62 9.66
CA MET A 214 5.09 -9.94 10.84
C MET A 214 5.98 -8.79 11.31
N TRP A 215 7.16 -9.05 11.89
CA TRP A 215 7.94 -8.00 12.57
C TRP A 215 8.53 -6.95 11.64
N LEU A 216 9.17 -7.36 10.53
CA LEU A 216 9.73 -6.40 9.58
C LEU A 216 8.64 -5.58 8.91
N ASN A 217 7.52 -6.21 8.52
CA ASN A 217 6.35 -5.49 8.00
C ASN A 217 5.81 -4.50 9.04
N PHE A 218 5.70 -4.91 10.32
CA PHE A 218 5.25 -4.02 11.39
C PHE A 218 6.08 -2.75 11.50
N ILE A 219 7.40 -2.92 11.54
CA ILE A 219 8.32 -1.83 11.82
C ILE A 219 8.48 -0.97 10.57
N LEU A 220 8.75 -1.59 9.43
CA LEU A 220 9.12 -0.86 8.21
C LEU A 220 7.91 -0.34 7.43
N MET A 221 6.78 -1.03 7.45
CA MET A 221 5.58 -0.62 6.72
C MET A 221 4.51 0.01 7.62
N GLY A 222 4.55 -0.28 8.93
CA GLY A 222 3.65 0.28 9.93
C GLY A 222 4.26 1.43 10.74
N ILE A 223 4.87 1.10 11.88
CA ILE A 223 5.27 2.06 12.92
C ILE A 223 6.31 3.08 12.42
N GLY A 224 7.35 2.63 11.71
CA GLY A 224 8.47 3.47 11.30
C GLY A 224 8.04 4.67 10.45
N PRO A 225 7.39 4.44 9.29
CA PRO A 225 6.85 5.52 8.47
C PRO A 225 5.86 6.39 9.22
N PHE A 226 4.98 5.81 10.03
CA PHE A 226 4.01 6.56 10.82
C PHE A 226 4.66 7.56 11.78
N LEU A 227 5.62 7.11 12.59
CA LEU A 227 6.32 7.97 13.55
C LEU A 227 7.04 9.11 12.82
N LEU A 228 7.72 8.80 11.70
CA LEU A 228 8.38 9.81 10.88
C LEU A 228 7.39 10.85 10.35
N LEU A 229 6.26 10.42 9.81
CA LEU A 229 5.24 11.31 9.26
C LEU A 229 4.62 12.21 10.34
N VAL A 230 4.33 11.68 11.52
CA VAL A 230 3.78 12.46 12.65
C VAL A 230 4.80 13.47 13.15
N ILE A 231 6.04 13.05 13.41
CA ILE A 231 7.09 13.92 13.92
C ILE A 231 7.38 15.04 12.92
N LEU A 232 7.66 14.71 11.66
CA LEU A 232 8.05 15.69 10.64
C LEU A 232 6.91 16.67 10.35
N ASN A 233 5.67 16.20 10.13
CA ASN A 233 4.55 17.12 9.89
C ASN A 233 4.24 17.99 11.12
N SER A 234 4.43 17.48 12.34
CA SER A 234 4.26 18.28 13.56
C SER A 234 5.32 19.39 13.64
N LEU A 235 6.58 19.09 13.32
CA LEU A 235 7.65 20.08 13.29
C LEU A 235 7.40 21.14 12.20
N THR A 236 7.02 20.72 10.99
CA THR A 236 6.64 21.63 9.91
C THR A 236 5.47 22.52 10.30
N LEU A 237 4.41 21.96 10.92
CA LEU A 237 3.25 22.73 11.37
C LEU A 237 3.61 23.74 12.46
N ARG A 238 4.45 23.35 13.43
CA ARG A 238 4.94 24.26 14.48
C ARG A 238 5.64 25.45 13.84
N LYS A 239 6.60 25.21 12.93
CA LYS A 239 7.34 26.28 12.27
C LYS A 239 6.45 27.19 11.43
N LEU A 240 5.52 26.62 10.64
CA LEU A 240 4.56 27.41 9.85
C LEU A 240 3.69 28.30 10.73
N THR A 241 3.26 27.78 11.89
CA THR A 241 2.43 28.52 12.84
C THR A 241 3.21 29.67 13.48
N THR A 242 4.45 29.43 13.90
CA THR A 242 5.34 30.48 14.43
C THR A 242 5.57 31.57 13.39
N MET A 243 5.91 31.21 12.15
CA MET A 243 6.10 32.18 11.06
C MET A 243 4.83 33.01 10.77
N ALA A 244 3.65 32.40 10.88
CA ALA A 244 2.38 33.11 10.70
C ALA A 244 2.08 34.08 11.85
N GLN A 245 2.41 33.71 13.09
CA GLN A 245 2.25 34.57 14.27
C GLN A 245 3.19 35.78 14.22
N GLU A 246 4.47 35.57 13.90
CA GLU A 246 5.45 36.66 13.73
C GLU A 246 5.02 37.67 12.65
N THR A 247 4.49 37.15 11.53
CA THR A 247 3.97 38.01 10.45
C THR A 247 2.79 38.86 10.93
N ASN A 248 1.88 38.29 11.71
CA ASN A 248 0.71 39.00 12.23
C ASN A 248 1.08 40.06 13.27
N PHE A 249 2.08 39.80 14.10
CA PHE A 249 2.58 40.77 15.06
C PHE A 249 3.18 41.99 14.34
N ASN A 250 4.08 41.76 13.37
CA ASN A 250 4.71 42.82 12.58
C ASN A 250 3.70 43.61 11.71
N PHE A 251 2.56 43.02 11.36
CA PHE A 251 1.52 43.70 10.61
C PHE A 251 0.66 44.63 11.49
N ARG A 252 0.39 44.27 12.75
CA ARG A 252 -0.37 45.15 13.67
C ARG A 252 0.35 46.47 13.95
N THR A 253 1.68 46.49 13.85
CA THR A 253 2.51 47.68 14.03
C THR A 253 2.68 48.53 12.77
N CYS A 254 2.39 47.99 11.57
CA CYS A 254 2.62 48.67 10.28
C CYS A 254 1.31 48.77 9.48
N HIS A 255 0.69 49.95 9.50
CA HIS A 255 -0.61 50.23 8.88
C HIS A 255 -0.52 50.36 7.34
N ASN A 256 -0.28 49.25 6.60
CA ASN A 256 -0.26 49.29 5.13
C ASN A 256 -0.98 48.10 4.47
N GLY A 257 -1.98 48.42 3.64
CA GLY A 257 -3.02 47.52 3.12
C GLY A 257 -2.64 46.56 1.97
N GLN A 258 -1.39 46.11 1.86
CA GLN A 258 -0.92 45.30 0.72
C GLN A 258 -0.75 43.78 0.97
N SER A 259 -1.13 43.23 2.13
CA SER A 259 -0.73 41.87 2.55
C SER A 259 -1.87 40.83 2.71
N SER A 260 -3.03 41.03 2.09
CA SER A 260 -4.13 40.05 2.15
C SER A 260 -3.79 38.73 1.42
N ASN A 261 -3.09 38.83 0.29
CA ASN A 261 -2.72 37.66 -0.51
C ASN A 261 -1.67 36.78 0.19
N VAL A 262 -0.58 37.36 0.71
CA VAL A 262 0.50 36.60 1.40
C VAL A 262 -0.02 35.87 2.63
N HIS A 263 -0.89 36.52 3.41
CA HIS A 263 -1.49 35.89 4.59
C HIS A 263 -2.41 34.71 4.21
N SER A 264 -3.14 34.86 3.11
CA SER A 264 -3.98 33.79 2.55
C SER A 264 -3.17 32.57 2.11
N TYR A 265 -1.99 32.76 1.48
CA TYR A 265 -1.09 31.66 1.10
C TYR A 265 -0.56 30.91 2.34
N LYS A 266 -0.06 31.61 3.36
CA LYS A 266 0.43 30.98 4.60
C LYS A 266 -0.66 30.18 5.32
N ARG A 267 -1.89 30.70 5.36
CA ARG A 267 -3.03 29.99 5.94
C ARG A 267 -3.34 28.69 5.18
N LYS A 268 -3.26 28.70 3.85
CA LYS A 268 -3.42 27.49 3.02
C LYS A 268 -2.35 26.45 3.35
N GLU A 269 -1.08 26.84 3.50
CA GLU A 269 -0.01 25.91 3.88
C GLU A 269 -0.21 25.26 5.25
N ILE A 270 -0.71 26.02 6.24
CA ILE A 270 -1.07 25.51 7.56
C ILE A 270 -2.23 24.51 7.46
N ILE A 271 -3.28 24.84 6.69
CA ILE A 271 -4.41 23.93 6.47
C ILE A 271 -3.92 22.63 5.83
N LEU A 272 -3.10 22.71 4.78
CA LEU A 272 -2.50 21.53 4.14
C LEU A 272 -1.67 20.69 5.11
N ALA A 273 -0.92 21.32 6.03
CA ALA A 273 -0.18 20.60 7.07
C ALA A 273 -1.10 19.81 8.02
N LYS A 274 -2.18 20.45 8.47
CA LYS A 274 -3.17 19.83 9.36
C LYS A 274 -3.91 18.69 8.69
N VAL A 275 -4.29 18.87 7.42
CA VAL A 275 -4.90 17.82 6.60
C VAL A 275 -3.94 16.63 6.45
N SER A 276 -2.65 16.88 6.18
CA SER A 276 -1.65 15.80 6.11
C SER A 276 -1.54 15.01 7.41
N LEU A 277 -1.56 15.66 8.58
CA LEU A 277 -1.57 14.96 9.87
C LEU A 277 -2.85 14.11 10.07
N ALA A 278 -4.01 14.62 9.65
CA ALA A 278 -5.25 13.87 9.71
C ALA A 278 -5.20 12.62 8.81
N ILE A 279 -4.67 12.75 7.59
CA ILE A 279 -4.49 11.62 6.67
C ILE A 279 -3.56 10.56 7.28
N VAL A 280 -2.47 10.96 7.92
CA VAL A 280 -1.53 10.04 8.59
C VAL A 280 -2.22 9.28 9.73
N PHE A 281 -3.09 9.95 10.49
CA PHE A 281 -3.86 9.31 11.55
C PHE A 281 -4.89 8.31 11.00
N VAL A 282 -5.60 8.68 9.93
CA VAL A 282 -6.53 7.77 9.23
C VAL A 282 -5.76 6.55 8.68
N PHE A 283 -4.60 6.76 8.05
CA PHE A 283 -3.77 5.69 7.54
C PHE A 283 -3.38 4.70 8.65
N PHE A 284 -3.04 5.18 9.85
CA PHE A 284 -2.73 4.32 10.99
C PHE A 284 -3.93 3.48 11.44
N ILE A 285 -5.11 4.08 11.52
CA ILE A 285 -6.35 3.34 11.84
C ILE A 285 -6.66 2.30 10.76
N CYS A 286 -6.49 2.65 9.48
CA CYS A 286 -6.69 1.70 8.40
C CYS A 286 -5.64 0.58 8.42
N HIS A 287 -4.39 0.88 8.77
CA HIS A 287 -3.34 -0.13 8.90
C HIS A 287 -3.54 -1.00 10.13
N SER A 288 -4.10 -0.49 11.24
CA SER A 288 -4.34 -1.27 12.46
C SER A 288 -5.29 -2.45 12.22
N VAL A 289 -6.23 -2.33 11.28
CA VAL A 289 -7.16 -3.42 10.90
C VAL A 289 -6.40 -4.63 10.31
N LYS A 290 -5.32 -4.40 9.56
CA LYS A 290 -4.49 -5.48 8.97
C LYS A 290 -3.75 -6.32 10.01
N TRP A 291 -3.69 -5.87 11.27
CA TRP A 291 -3.04 -6.61 12.35
C TRP A 291 -3.91 -7.75 12.86
N ILE A 292 -5.23 -7.64 12.70
CA ILE A 292 -6.17 -8.63 13.22
C ILE A 292 -5.93 -10.01 12.57
N PRO A 293 -5.84 -10.14 11.23
CA PRO A 293 -5.52 -11.42 10.60
C PRO A 293 -4.12 -11.93 10.92
N ASN A 294 -3.12 -11.03 10.98
CA ASN A 294 -1.73 -11.43 11.29
C ASN A 294 -1.58 -11.98 12.73
N ILE A 295 -2.32 -11.42 13.69
CA ILE A 295 -2.36 -11.93 15.07
C ILE A 295 -3.13 -13.25 15.11
N TYR A 296 -4.19 -13.38 14.32
CA TYR A 296 -4.95 -14.63 14.21
C TYR A 296 -4.08 -15.77 13.64
N GLU A 297 -3.33 -15.51 12.57
CA GLU A 297 -2.36 -16.46 11.98
C GLU A 297 -1.29 -16.88 13.01
N LEU A 298 -0.83 -15.97 13.89
CA LEU A 298 0.12 -16.29 14.96
C LEU A 298 -0.47 -17.19 16.06
N ILE A 299 -1.76 -17.09 16.32
CA ILE A 299 -2.43 -17.89 17.37
C ILE A 299 -2.68 -19.33 16.88
N GLN A 300 -2.77 -19.53 15.56
CA GLN A 300 -3.02 -20.82 14.94
C GLN A 300 -1.75 -21.64 14.64
N VAL A 301 -0.57 -21.01 14.60
CA VAL A 301 0.75 -21.65 14.48
C VAL A 301 1.31 -22.02 15.86
#